data_AF-A0A2V9QUM7-F1
#
_entry.id   AF-A0A2V9QUM7-F1
#
_cell.length_a   1.000
_cell.length_b   1.000
_cell.length_c   1.000
_cell.angle_alpha   90.00
_cell.angle_beta   90.00
_cell.angle_gamma   90.00
#
_symmetry.space_group_name_H-M   'P 1'
#
loop_
_entity.id
_entity.type
_entity.pdbx_description
1 polymer ?
#
loop_
_entity_poly.entity_id
_entity_poly.type
_entity_poly.pdbx_seq_one_letter_code
_entity_poly.pdbx_strand_id
1 'polypeptide(L)'
;MKFLFGYLLLFFPAALLAQGFSCPAGQADVMKYFAMSEARRGNQFLQGNPNPIYTQVFPDTDFPARGYWFWLKGPKAHGFDVKSFDEKYIYMRSTELTWKDNTSFKRFEHDLPIAPRCAPSALQVKQHRHGG
;
A
#
# COMPACT_ATOMS: atom_id res chain seq x y z
N MET A 1 -17.27 56.39 -23.83
CA MET A 1 -17.93 55.33 -23.03
C MET A 1 -16.88 54.74 -22.09
N LYS A 2 -17.06 54.86 -20.77
CA LYS A 2 -16.11 54.37 -19.75
C LYS A 2 -16.49 52.94 -19.38
N PHE A 3 -15.63 51.96 -19.64
CA PHE A 3 -15.78 50.61 -19.11
C PHE A 3 -14.91 50.45 -17.87
N LEU A 4 -15.54 50.30 -16.70
CA LEU A 4 -14.89 49.91 -15.46
C LEU A 4 -14.47 48.44 -15.54
N PHE A 5 -13.18 48.17 -15.42
CA PHE A 5 -12.65 46.83 -15.18
C PHE A 5 -12.75 46.51 -13.69
N GLY A 6 -13.71 45.66 -13.32
CA GLY A 6 -13.81 45.08 -11.98
C GLY A 6 -12.79 43.95 -11.81
N TYR A 7 -11.89 44.09 -10.85
CA TYR A 7 -10.97 43.04 -10.42
C TYR A 7 -11.72 42.00 -9.59
N LEU A 8 -11.91 40.80 -10.15
CA LEU A 8 -12.39 39.63 -9.42
C LEU A 8 -11.19 38.93 -8.76
N LEU A 9 -10.97 39.20 -7.48
CA LEU A 9 -9.99 38.46 -6.65
C LEU A 9 -10.55 37.07 -6.34
N LEU A 10 -10.13 36.06 -7.11
CA LEU A 10 -10.39 34.65 -6.83
C LEU A 10 -9.46 34.18 -5.70
N PHE A 11 -9.97 34.17 -4.47
CA PHE A 11 -9.36 33.43 -3.36
C PHE A 11 -9.60 31.93 -3.58
N PHE A 12 -8.60 31.22 -4.10
CA PHE A 12 -8.56 29.77 -4.04
C PHE A 12 -8.15 29.35 -2.61
N PRO A 13 -8.99 28.64 -1.85
CA PRO A 13 -8.49 27.93 -0.67
C PRO A 13 -7.55 26.84 -1.18
N ALA A 14 -6.25 26.97 -0.89
CA ALA A 14 -5.33 25.87 -1.02
C ALA A 14 -5.82 24.78 -0.05
N ALA A 15 -6.47 23.75 -0.58
CA ALA A 15 -6.68 22.52 0.15
C ALA A 15 -5.28 22.01 0.51
N LEU A 16 -4.88 22.17 1.78
CA LEU A 16 -3.76 21.43 2.34
C LEU A 16 -4.16 19.97 2.18
N LEU A 17 -3.66 19.30 1.14
CA LEU A 17 -3.75 17.85 1.05
C LEU A 17 -3.14 17.35 2.35
N ALA A 18 -3.95 16.70 3.19
CA ALA A 18 -3.48 16.08 4.41
C ALA A 18 -2.32 15.19 3.99
N GLN A 19 -1.11 15.58 4.36
CA GLN A 19 0.09 14.91 3.92
C GLN A 19 -0.02 13.49 4.47
N GLY A 20 -0.10 12.52 3.55
CA GLY A 20 -0.07 11.10 3.90
C GLY A 20 1.12 10.82 4.81
N PHE A 21 1.02 9.75 5.59
CA PHE A 21 2.06 9.36 6.52
C PHE A 21 3.45 9.35 5.87
N SER A 22 4.47 9.80 6.61
CA SER A 22 5.85 9.80 6.13
C SER A 22 6.81 9.36 7.23
N CYS A 23 7.80 8.56 6.86
CA CYS A 23 8.86 8.16 7.77
C CYS A 23 9.85 9.30 8.07
N PRO A 24 10.50 9.28 9.25
CA PRO A 24 11.56 10.25 9.58
C PRO A 24 12.69 10.27 8.55
N ALA A 25 13.43 11.39 8.52
CA ALA A 25 14.60 11.52 7.65
C ALA A 25 15.58 10.35 7.82
N GLY A 26 16.05 9.80 6.70
CA GLY A 26 16.94 8.62 6.68
C GLY A 26 16.19 7.27 6.75
N GLN A 27 14.87 7.26 6.91
CA GLN A 27 14.05 6.04 6.93
C GLN A 27 13.15 5.93 5.70
N ALA A 28 12.91 4.69 5.28
CA ALA A 28 11.98 4.33 4.22
C ALA A 28 10.70 3.76 4.82
N ASP A 29 9.56 4.10 4.20
CA ASP A 29 8.31 3.43 4.46
C ASP A 29 8.37 1.99 3.95
N VAL A 30 8.29 1.05 4.88
CA VAL A 30 8.42 -0.38 4.62
C VAL A 30 7.26 -0.92 3.75
N MET A 31 6.11 -0.23 3.67
CA MET A 31 5.05 -0.61 2.74
C MET A 31 5.53 -0.66 1.29
N LYS A 32 6.54 0.14 0.90
CA LYS A 32 7.14 0.09 -0.44
C LYS A 32 7.71 -1.28 -0.81
N TYR A 33 8.03 -2.11 0.19
CA TYR A 33 8.56 -3.45 0.01
C TYR A 33 7.48 -4.53 -0.05
N PHE A 34 6.27 -4.24 0.43
CA PHE A 34 5.16 -5.18 0.49
C PHE A 34 4.06 -4.89 -0.53
N ALA A 35 3.68 -3.63 -0.69
CA ALA A 35 2.61 -3.21 -1.58
C ALA A 35 3.20 -2.60 -2.85
N MET A 36 2.70 -3.03 -4.01
CA MET A 36 2.94 -2.32 -5.26
C MET A 36 2.51 -0.85 -5.12
N SER A 37 3.16 0.10 -5.79
CA SER A 37 2.74 1.51 -5.77
C SER A 37 1.36 1.69 -6.40
N GLU A 38 0.57 2.64 -5.90
CA GLU A 38 -0.78 3.00 -6.37
C GLU A 38 -0.87 3.06 -7.90
N ALA A 39 0.03 3.82 -8.55
CA ALA A 39 0.07 3.99 -10.01
C ALA A 39 0.23 2.69 -10.82
N ARG A 40 0.66 1.58 -10.20
CA ARG A 40 0.90 0.29 -10.87
C ARG A 40 -0.17 -0.75 -10.55
N ARG A 41 -0.89 -0.64 -9.42
CA ARG A 41 -1.83 -1.69 -8.93
C ARG A 41 -2.96 -2.03 -9.89
N GLY A 42 -3.46 -1.04 -10.63
CA GLY A 42 -4.58 -1.24 -11.56
C GLY A 42 -4.23 -2.08 -12.79
N ASN A 43 -2.96 -2.12 -13.20
CA ASN A 43 -2.54 -2.71 -14.48
C ASN A 43 -1.38 -3.70 -14.35
N GLN A 44 -0.85 -3.91 -13.14
CA GLN A 44 0.32 -4.76 -12.92
C GLN A 44 0.13 -5.62 -11.66
N PHE A 45 0.85 -6.73 -11.63
CA PHE A 45 0.96 -7.63 -10.48
C PHE A 45 2.44 -7.93 -10.21
N LEU A 46 2.77 -8.30 -8.97
CA LEU A 46 4.12 -8.74 -8.64
C LEU A 46 4.34 -10.12 -9.25
N GLN A 47 5.21 -10.19 -10.25
CA GLN A 47 5.55 -11.43 -10.94
C GLN A 47 6.54 -12.22 -10.08
N GLY A 48 6.21 -13.47 -9.76
CA GLY A 48 7.05 -14.35 -8.95
C GLY A 48 6.68 -15.80 -9.13
N ASN A 49 7.64 -16.70 -8.89
CA ASN A 49 7.45 -18.15 -8.83
C ASN A 49 7.21 -18.52 -7.35
N PRO A 50 6.15 -19.25 -6.98
CA PRO A 50 5.18 -19.97 -7.83
C PRO A 50 3.96 -19.19 -8.30
N ASN A 51 3.60 -18.06 -7.69
CA ASN A 51 2.34 -17.38 -7.99
C ASN A 51 2.52 -15.87 -8.21
N PRO A 52 1.87 -15.29 -9.22
CA PRO A 52 1.74 -13.85 -9.31
C PRO A 52 0.91 -13.31 -8.14
N ILE A 53 1.25 -12.13 -7.64
CA ILE A 53 0.57 -11.47 -6.52
C ILE A 53 -0.09 -10.17 -7.00
N TYR A 54 -1.41 -10.13 -6.91
CA TYR A 54 -2.21 -8.94 -7.15
C TYR A 54 -2.37 -8.18 -5.83
N THR A 55 -2.04 -6.90 -5.82
CA THR A 55 -2.09 -6.06 -4.62
C THR A 55 -3.29 -5.13 -4.68
N GLN A 56 -4.12 -5.14 -3.63
CA GLN A 56 -5.20 -4.17 -3.45
C GLN A 56 -5.11 -3.56 -2.06
N VAL A 57 -5.01 -2.24 -1.95
CA VAL A 57 -4.82 -1.52 -0.68
C VAL A 57 -6.05 -0.68 -0.36
N PHE A 58 -6.33 -0.52 0.92
CA PHE A 58 -7.45 0.25 1.43
C PHE A 58 -6.99 1.18 2.57
N PRO A 59 -7.11 2.51 2.42
CA PRO A 59 -7.52 3.23 1.21
C PRO A 59 -6.52 3.03 0.05
N ASP A 60 -6.99 3.07 -1.19
CA ASP A 60 -6.13 2.87 -2.37
C ASP A 60 -5.35 4.15 -2.71
N THR A 61 -4.46 4.52 -1.80
CA THR A 61 -3.48 5.58 -1.94
C THR A 61 -2.15 5.02 -1.47
N ASP A 62 -1.05 5.57 -1.96
CA ASP A 62 0.25 5.28 -1.37
C ASP A 62 0.43 6.00 -0.02
N PHE A 63 1.07 5.31 0.92
CA PHE A 63 1.45 5.82 2.25
C PHE A 63 0.31 6.39 3.14
N PRO A 64 -0.88 5.76 3.22
CA PRO A 64 -1.85 6.16 4.24
C PRO A 64 -1.32 5.78 5.63
N ALA A 65 -1.70 6.56 6.64
CA ALA A 65 -1.29 6.33 8.03
C ALA A 65 -1.77 5.01 8.61
N ARG A 66 -2.90 4.49 8.12
CA ARG A 66 -3.48 3.22 8.55
C ARG A 66 -4.28 2.60 7.43
N GLY A 67 -4.45 1.29 7.48
CA GLY A 67 -5.21 0.58 6.48
C GLY A 67 -4.91 -0.90 6.45
N TYR A 68 -5.21 -1.52 5.33
CA TYR A 68 -4.89 -2.91 5.06
C TYR A 68 -4.71 -3.14 3.57
N TRP A 69 -4.11 -4.26 3.21
CA TRP A 69 -4.06 -4.71 1.83
C TRP A 69 -4.28 -6.20 1.70
N PHE A 70 -4.73 -6.60 0.52
CA PHE A 70 -4.76 -7.98 0.07
C PHE A 70 -3.59 -8.26 -0.86
N TRP A 71 -3.01 -9.43 -0.67
CA TRP A 71 -2.30 -10.14 -1.71
C TRP A 71 -3.17 -11.28 -2.18
N LEU A 72 -3.68 -11.20 -3.41
CA LEU A 72 -4.38 -12.30 -4.05
C LEU A 72 -3.39 -13.07 -4.92
N LYS A 73 -3.33 -14.39 -4.74
CA LYS A 73 -2.34 -15.23 -5.39
C LYS A 73 -2.96 -15.90 -6.63
N GLY A 74 -2.26 -15.82 -7.76
CA GLY A 74 -2.72 -16.39 -9.02
C GLY A 74 -3.90 -15.63 -9.67
N PRO A 75 -4.18 -15.87 -10.96
CA PRO A 75 -5.21 -15.15 -11.72
C PRO A 75 -6.65 -15.48 -11.29
N LYS A 76 -6.85 -16.59 -10.57
CA LYS A 76 -8.16 -16.96 -9.99
C LYS A 76 -8.32 -16.46 -8.55
N ALA A 77 -7.37 -15.66 -8.06
CA ALA A 77 -7.31 -15.20 -6.67
C ALA A 77 -7.36 -16.36 -5.65
N HIS A 78 -6.73 -17.50 -5.94
CA HIS A 78 -6.66 -18.64 -5.02
C HIS A 78 -5.48 -18.48 -4.09
N GLY A 79 -5.74 -18.52 -2.79
CA GLY A 79 -4.76 -18.16 -1.77
C GLY A 79 -4.70 -16.64 -1.64
N PHE A 80 -4.69 -16.17 -0.40
CA PHE A 80 -4.67 -14.75 -0.11
C PHE A 80 -4.02 -14.46 1.25
N ASP A 81 -3.33 -13.33 1.33
CA ASP A 81 -2.93 -12.78 2.61
C ASP A 81 -3.58 -11.42 2.83
N VAL A 82 -4.03 -11.18 4.05
CA VAL A 82 -4.44 -9.86 4.52
C VAL A 82 -3.40 -9.34 5.48
N LYS A 83 -2.88 -8.17 5.16
CA LYS A 83 -1.95 -7.44 6.00
C LYS A 83 -2.60 -6.13 6.40
N SER A 84 -2.46 -5.76 7.66
CA SER A 84 -2.89 -4.46 8.16
C SER A 84 -1.68 -3.63 8.51
N PHE A 85 -1.87 -2.33 8.67
CA PHE A 85 -0.80 -1.43 9.04
C PHE A 85 -1.34 -0.20 9.75
N ASP A 86 -0.47 0.40 10.54
CA ASP A 86 -0.61 1.73 11.09
C ASP A 86 0.72 2.50 10.96
N GLU A 87 0.83 3.62 11.66
CA GLU A 87 2.00 4.50 11.66
C GLU A 87 3.24 3.85 12.31
N LYS A 88 3.05 2.74 13.03
CA LYS A 88 4.11 2.09 13.82
C LYS A 88 4.54 0.76 13.21
N TYR A 89 3.61 -0.05 12.74
CA TYR A 89 3.89 -1.39 12.27
C TYR A 89 3.06 -1.81 11.06
N ILE A 90 3.59 -2.82 10.39
CA ILE A 90 2.89 -3.69 9.47
C ILE A 90 2.60 -4.99 10.21
N TYR A 91 1.41 -5.54 9.99
CA TYR A 91 0.94 -6.73 10.67
C TYR A 91 0.45 -7.80 9.70
N MET A 92 0.56 -9.05 10.13
CA MET A 92 -0.19 -10.17 9.58
C MET A 92 -1.55 -10.25 10.26
N ARG A 93 -2.63 -10.16 9.49
CA ARG A 93 -4.01 -10.24 10.02
C ARG A 93 -4.63 -11.61 9.77
N SER A 94 -4.62 -12.05 8.53
CA SER A 94 -5.19 -13.35 8.15
C SER A 94 -4.53 -13.89 6.89
N THR A 95 -4.68 -15.19 6.68
CA THR A 95 -4.19 -15.90 5.51
C THR A 95 -5.16 -17.03 5.16
N GLU A 96 -5.08 -17.53 3.94
CA GLU A 96 -5.86 -18.70 3.53
C GLU A 96 -5.62 -19.89 4.48
N LEU A 97 -6.66 -20.68 4.74
CA LEU A 97 -6.52 -21.99 5.36
C LEU A 97 -6.43 -23.07 4.27
N THR A 98 -7.34 -22.99 3.29
CA THR A 98 -7.36 -23.91 2.14
C THR A 98 -7.09 -23.13 0.86
N TRP A 99 -6.02 -23.48 0.13
CA TRP A 99 -5.56 -22.72 -1.05
C TRP A 99 -6.63 -22.44 -2.11
N LYS A 100 -7.50 -23.42 -2.39
CA LYS A 100 -8.52 -23.32 -3.45
C LYS A 100 -9.86 -22.77 -2.95
N ASP A 101 -10.00 -22.48 -1.67
CA ASP A 101 -11.25 -22.06 -1.05
C ASP A 101 -11.03 -20.78 -0.23
N ASN A 102 -11.41 -19.64 -0.83
CA ASN A 102 -11.27 -18.34 -0.20
C ASN A 102 -12.26 -18.11 0.96
N THR A 103 -13.24 -19.01 1.16
CA THR A 103 -14.15 -18.95 2.31
C THR A 103 -13.52 -19.57 3.57
N SER A 104 -12.42 -20.32 3.41
CA SER A 104 -11.68 -20.99 4.47
C SER A 104 -10.42 -20.20 4.84
N PHE A 105 -10.36 -19.63 6.04
CA PHE A 105 -9.25 -18.79 6.48
C PHE A 105 -8.90 -18.96 7.95
N LYS A 106 -7.67 -18.56 8.28
CA LYS A 106 -7.23 -18.36 9.66
C LYS A 106 -6.88 -16.90 9.88
N ARG A 107 -7.25 -16.38 11.05
CA ARG A 107 -7.04 -15.00 11.46
C ARG A 107 -6.38 -14.99 12.83
N PHE A 108 -5.41 -14.10 13.03
CA PHE A 108 -4.89 -13.86 14.37
C PHE A 108 -5.94 -13.12 15.20
N GLU A 109 -6.13 -13.53 16.46
CA GLU A 109 -7.02 -12.86 17.40
C GLU A 109 -6.65 -11.37 17.55
N HIS A 110 -5.35 -11.09 17.55
CA HIS A 110 -4.77 -9.76 17.40
C HIS A 110 -3.78 -9.75 16.24
N ASP A 111 -3.84 -8.71 15.40
CA ASP A 111 -2.93 -8.56 14.26
C ASP A 111 -1.46 -8.69 14.73
N LEU A 112 -0.72 -9.63 14.12
CA LEU A 112 0.66 -9.96 14.53
C LEU A 112 1.66 -9.00 13.88
N PRO A 113 2.44 -8.19 14.61
CA PRO A 113 3.42 -7.29 14.01
C PRO A 113 4.52 -8.09 13.32
N ILE A 114 4.79 -7.77 12.04
CA ILE A 114 5.80 -8.45 11.23
C ILE A 114 6.93 -7.52 10.76
N ALA A 115 6.70 -6.22 10.76
CA ALA A 115 7.74 -5.24 10.46
C ALA A 115 7.39 -3.87 11.07
N PRO A 116 8.37 -3.05 11.49
CA PRO A 116 8.13 -1.64 11.77
C PRO A 116 7.70 -0.93 10.49
N ARG A 117 6.91 0.14 10.63
CA ARG A 117 6.45 0.93 9.49
C ARG A 117 7.58 1.69 8.81
N CYS A 118 8.56 2.13 9.59
CA CYS A 118 9.74 2.83 9.10
C CYS A 118 11.01 2.03 9.42
N ALA A 119 11.89 1.91 8.44
CA ALA A 119 13.18 1.25 8.58
C ALA A 119 14.31 2.07 7.94
N PRO A 120 15.55 1.98 8.42
CA PRO A 120 16.69 2.67 7.79
C PRO A 120 16.77 2.42 6.29
N SER A 121 16.91 3.49 5.50
CA SER A 121 16.88 3.41 4.03
C SER A 121 18.03 2.60 3.43
N ALA A 122 19.09 2.36 4.20
CA ALA A 122 20.25 1.54 3.81
C ALA A 122 19.95 0.03 3.82
N LEU A 123 18.87 -0.41 4.48
CA LEU A 123 18.33 -1.76 4.37
C LEU A 123 17.50 -1.89 3.09
N GLN A 124 18.07 -1.56 1.93
CA GLN A 124 17.43 -1.95 0.68
C GLN A 124 17.67 -3.44 0.50
N VAL A 125 16.62 -4.22 0.74
CA VAL A 125 16.53 -5.60 0.24
C VAL A 125 16.88 -5.53 -1.24
N LYS A 126 17.84 -6.33 -1.72
CA LYS A 126 18.08 -6.55 -3.15
C LYS A 126 16.77 -7.02 -3.78
N GLN A 127 15.95 -6.09 -4.23
CA GLN A 127 14.86 -6.38 -5.12
C GLN A 127 15.54 -6.83 -6.41
N HIS A 128 15.55 -8.13 -6.67
CA HIS A 128 16.10 -8.68 -7.90
C HIS A 128 15.37 -8.01 -9.06
N ARG A 129 16.03 -7.04 -9.70
CA ARG A 129 15.70 -6.60 -11.05
C ARG A 129 15.93 -7.79 -11.96
N HIS A 130 14.90 -8.60 -12.20
CA HIS A 130 14.86 -9.39 -13.42
C HIS A 130 14.35 -8.46 -14.52
N GLY A 131 15.31 -7.78 -15.15
CA GLY A 131 15.15 -7.27 -16.50
C GLY A 131 15.51 -8.37 -17.49
N GLY A 132 14.77 -8.43 -18.60
CA GLY A 132 14.88 -9.40 -19.68
C GLY A 132 13.51 -9.70 -20.24
#